data_AF-K0RG11-F1
#
_entry.id   AF-K0RG11-F1
#
_cell.length_a   1.000
_cell.length_b   1.000
_cell.length_c   1.000
_cell.angle_alpha   90.00
_cell.angle_beta   90.00
_cell.angle_gamma   90.00
#
_symmetry.space_group_name_H-M   'P 1'
#
loop_
_entity.id
_entity.type
_entity.pdbx_description
1 polymer ?
#
loop_
_entity_poly.entity_id
_entity_poly.type
_entity_poly.pdbx_seq_one_letter_code
_entity_poly.pdbx_strand_id
1 'polypeptide(L)'
;MAEHPNSTAAVTETTCGICLEESKDPLNLPCGHSFCDGCLDQWRSRYGVLEEMRRKCPICRATIPPSKEMVSSLISYRAAKQMMENNNETSSEVYRSVCRALARAEESAGEDWDGVTVLEDDRKPAIVMPDYIYNAAPRGDIKSVLKWINANRTEDRANAVTSLESMSLPILFLATMDNHLMLMTLLLQLGADADSRTSNGITAIEMLFNDVKFREEDVSLRAKLLLSWGAIFFHDGAKRKHHLSRASHLSRAREWGYHKLAHLLESELGGRRCEIVNLPSRPEINGKTCVTDEYLPDSNEYKVTLETKSKDVLVLSPDNLTRRDRTPQDCGYYIEFKNGRTIRHDFDSNEDCQAFVAALNNNGESQPAVTEESEAAAELAAAELLAELGFDDSPTEPSSGYKAKKSKKKKGGKKKRK
;
A
#
# COMPACT_ATOMS: atom_id res chain seq x y z
N MET A 1 -31.04 59.23 0.13
CA MET A 1 -31.34 58.02 -0.66
C MET A 1 -30.06 57.67 -1.38
N ALA A 2 -29.23 56.83 -0.77
CA ALA A 2 -27.96 56.40 -1.32
C ALA A 2 -28.16 54.99 -1.87
N GLU A 3 -27.84 54.83 -3.14
CA GLU A 3 -27.96 53.59 -3.91
C GLU A 3 -27.01 52.53 -3.34
N HIS A 4 -27.55 51.37 -2.98
CA HIS A 4 -26.76 50.19 -2.67
C HIS A 4 -26.37 49.52 -4.00
N PRO A 5 -25.07 49.34 -4.31
CA PRO A 5 -24.67 48.57 -5.47
C PRO A 5 -24.91 47.09 -5.18
N ASN A 6 -25.67 46.49 -6.09
CA ASN A 6 -25.97 45.08 -6.20
C ASN A 6 -24.66 44.28 -6.29
N SER A 7 -24.19 43.70 -5.19
CA SER A 7 -23.08 42.75 -5.20
C SER A 7 -23.61 41.40 -5.69
N THR A 8 -23.73 41.26 -7.02
CA THR A 8 -23.72 39.94 -7.64
C THR A 8 -22.36 39.32 -7.35
N ALA A 9 -22.31 38.49 -6.31
CA ALA A 9 -21.21 37.56 -6.13
C ALA A 9 -21.11 36.74 -7.42
N ALA A 10 -20.06 36.97 -8.19
CA ALA A 10 -19.68 36.06 -9.25
C ALA A 10 -19.53 34.68 -8.60
N VAL A 11 -20.40 33.75 -8.97
CA VAL A 11 -20.22 32.33 -8.67
C VAL A 11 -18.91 31.96 -9.33
N THR A 12 -17.83 31.92 -8.57
CA THR A 12 -16.57 31.39 -9.05
C THR A 12 -16.80 29.91 -9.35
N GLU A 13 -16.19 29.39 -10.43
CA GLU A 13 -16.27 28.00 -10.91
C GLU A 13 -15.75 26.94 -9.91
N THR A 14 -15.61 27.30 -8.63
CA THR A 14 -14.93 26.56 -7.58
C THR A 14 -15.83 26.21 -6.40
N THR A 15 -17.14 26.48 -6.44
CA THR A 15 -18.06 26.11 -5.34
C THR A 15 -18.80 24.80 -5.62
N CYS A 16 -18.79 23.88 -4.65
CA CYS A 16 -19.45 22.59 -4.75
C CYS A 16 -20.98 22.72 -4.66
N GLY A 17 -21.70 22.17 -5.63
CA GLY A 17 -23.17 22.20 -5.67
C GLY A 17 -23.90 21.37 -4.59
N ILE A 18 -23.18 20.69 -3.70
CA ILE A 18 -23.75 19.90 -2.58
C ILE A 18 -23.41 20.55 -1.23
N CYS A 19 -22.13 20.75 -0.90
CA CYS A 19 -21.74 21.32 0.39
C CYS A 19 -21.72 22.85 0.39
N LEU A 20 -21.79 23.50 -0.78
CA LEU A 20 -21.74 24.96 -0.95
C LEU A 20 -20.45 25.60 -0.43
N GLU A 21 -19.41 24.79 -0.21
CA GLU A 21 -18.04 25.23 0.13
C GLU A 21 -17.16 25.22 -1.12
N GLU A 22 -15.92 25.70 -0.97
CA GLU A 22 -14.89 25.56 -1.99
C GLU A 22 -14.65 24.07 -2.29
N SER A 23 -14.68 23.71 -3.56
CA SER A 23 -14.60 22.34 -4.05
C SER A 23 -13.23 21.74 -3.75
N LYS A 24 -13.22 20.66 -2.96
CA LYS A 24 -12.05 19.79 -2.78
C LYS A 24 -12.13 18.70 -3.84
N ASP A 25 -11.14 18.64 -4.73
CA ASP A 25 -11.11 17.74 -5.89
C ASP A 25 -12.39 17.86 -6.74
N PRO A 26 -12.58 18.98 -7.45
CA PRO A 26 -13.81 19.25 -8.20
C PRO A 26 -14.01 18.23 -9.33
N LEU A 27 -15.19 17.61 -9.37
CA LEU A 27 -15.69 16.84 -10.50
C LEU A 27 -16.66 17.68 -11.32
N ASN A 28 -16.26 18.00 -12.54
CA ASN A 28 -17.09 18.74 -13.48
C ASN A 28 -17.95 17.77 -14.29
N LEU A 29 -19.26 17.82 -14.09
CA LEU A 29 -20.18 16.97 -14.84
C LEU A 29 -20.40 17.50 -16.26
N PRO A 30 -20.73 16.63 -17.24
CA PRO A 30 -21.07 17.06 -18.60
C PRO A 30 -22.25 18.05 -18.68
N CYS A 31 -23.09 18.11 -17.65
CA CYS A 31 -24.19 19.07 -17.55
C CYS A 31 -23.77 20.46 -17.04
N GLY A 32 -22.48 20.68 -16.78
CA GLY A 32 -21.91 21.97 -16.34
C GLY A 32 -21.92 22.21 -14.83
N HIS A 33 -22.39 21.26 -14.02
CA HIS A 33 -22.36 21.38 -12.55
C HIS A 33 -21.10 20.75 -11.95
N SER A 34 -20.55 21.39 -10.93
CA SER A 34 -19.33 20.93 -10.23
C SER A 34 -19.62 20.53 -8.78
N PHE A 35 -18.94 19.49 -8.31
CA PHE A 35 -19.09 18.95 -6.95
C PHE A 35 -17.73 18.48 -6.42
N CYS A 36 -17.52 18.48 -5.10
CA CYS A 36 -16.42 17.71 -4.52
C CYS A 36 -16.60 16.22 -4.86
N ASP A 37 -15.52 15.52 -5.21
CA ASP A 37 -15.52 14.07 -5.43
C ASP A 37 -16.26 13.31 -4.31
N GLY A 38 -15.85 13.55 -3.06
CA GLY A 38 -16.48 12.93 -1.88
C GLY A 38 -17.95 13.29 -1.68
N CYS A 39 -18.39 14.49 -2.08
CA CYS A 39 -19.81 14.87 -1.98
C CYS A 39 -20.66 14.12 -3.01
N LEU A 40 -20.17 14.00 -4.25
CA LEU A 40 -20.86 13.28 -5.31
C LEU A 40 -20.93 11.77 -5.01
N ASP A 41 -19.88 11.21 -4.43
CA ASP A 41 -19.85 9.81 -4.01
C ASP A 41 -20.83 9.52 -2.86
N GLN A 42 -20.96 10.43 -1.90
CA GLN A 42 -21.98 10.34 -0.86
C GLN A 42 -23.39 10.43 -1.44
N TRP A 43 -23.63 11.32 -2.39
CA TRP A 43 -24.88 11.40 -3.12
C TRP A 43 -25.23 10.06 -3.79
N ARG A 44 -24.28 9.49 -4.56
CA ARG A 44 -24.44 8.19 -5.21
C ARG A 44 -24.78 7.07 -4.22
N SER A 45 -24.15 7.10 -3.04
CA SER A 45 -24.33 6.09 -1.99
C SER A 45 -25.68 6.21 -1.28
N ARG A 46 -26.16 7.44 -1.03
CA ARG A 46 -27.40 7.71 -0.28
C ARG A 46 -28.66 7.26 -1.03
N TYR A 47 -28.67 7.35 -2.35
CA TYR A 47 -29.82 7.00 -3.19
C TYR A 47 -29.79 5.56 -3.73
N GLY A 48 -28.99 4.67 -3.14
CA GLY A 48 -28.86 3.26 -3.56
C GLY A 48 -30.12 2.37 -3.41
N VAL A 49 -31.30 2.97 -3.18
CA VAL A 49 -32.64 2.33 -3.16
C VAL A 49 -33.50 2.84 -4.33
N LEU A 50 -33.15 4.00 -4.92
CA LEU A 50 -33.77 4.58 -6.12
C LEU A 50 -32.70 4.64 -7.20
N GLU A 51 -32.49 3.50 -7.84
CA GLU A 51 -31.41 3.18 -8.79
C GLU A 51 -31.19 4.25 -9.87
N GLU A 52 -32.27 4.90 -10.32
CA GLU A 52 -32.22 5.99 -11.28
C GLU A 52 -31.56 7.26 -10.74
N MET A 53 -31.77 7.63 -9.46
CA MET A 53 -31.32 8.91 -8.90
C MET A 53 -29.82 8.95 -8.60
N ARG A 54 -29.18 7.79 -8.39
CA ARG A 54 -27.74 7.68 -8.16
C ARG A 54 -26.92 8.25 -9.33
N ARG A 55 -27.41 8.08 -10.55
CA ARG A 55 -26.74 8.48 -11.78
C ARG A 55 -27.29 9.79 -12.32
N LYS A 56 -27.91 10.61 -11.47
CA LYS A 56 -28.53 11.89 -11.85
C LYS A 56 -27.85 13.02 -11.09
N CYS A 57 -27.55 14.10 -11.83
CA CYS A 57 -27.01 15.32 -11.26
C CYS A 57 -27.92 15.81 -10.12
N PRO A 58 -27.38 16.09 -8.92
CA PRO A 58 -28.16 16.60 -7.78
C PRO A 58 -28.96 17.88 -8.09
N ILE A 59 -28.50 18.67 -9.07
CA ILE A 59 -29.09 19.96 -9.42
C ILE A 59 -30.09 19.80 -10.59
N CYS A 60 -29.63 19.35 -11.75
CA CYS A 60 -30.46 19.34 -12.97
C CYS A 60 -31.00 17.96 -13.36
N ARG A 61 -30.63 16.91 -12.63
CA ARG A 61 -31.02 15.51 -12.92
C ARG A 61 -30.57 14.99 -14.29
N ALA A 62 -29.62 15.64 -14.95
CA ALA A 62 -28.95 15.07 -16.11
C ALA A 62 -28.22 13.77 -15.73
N THR A 63 -28.11 12.81 -16.65
CA THR A 63 -27.38 11.56 -16.40
C THR A 63 -25.89 11.85 -16.17
N ILE A 64 -25.32 11.21 -15.15
CA ILE A 64 -23.91 11.28 -14.80
C ILE A 64 -23.23 10.01 -15.33
N PRO A 65 -22.17 10.13 -16.15
CA PRO A 65 -21.34 8.99 -16.52
C PRO A 65 -20.72 8.27 -15.30
N PRO A 66 -20.34 6.99 -15.44
CA PRO A 66 -19.56 6.32 -14.42
C PRO A 66 -18.20 7.00 -14.23
N SER A 67 -17.69 7.00 -13.00
CA SER A 67 -16.33 7.51 -12.75
C SER A 67 -15.26 6.55 -13.29
N LYS A 68 -14.04 7.06 -13.40
CA LYS A 68 -12.86 6.26 -13.75
C LYS A 68 -12.68 5.04 -12.85
N GLU A 69 -12.92 5.16 -11.54
CA GLU A 69 -12.88 4.04 -10.58
C GLU A 69 -13.94 2.99 -10.89
N MET A 70 -15.17 3.41 -11.19
CA MET A 70 -16.27 2.49 -11.49
C MET A 70 -15.97 1.66 -12.73
N VAL A 71 -15.47 2.32 -13.79
CA VAL A 71 -15.07 1.65 -15.03
C VAL A 71 -13.85 0.76 -14.79
N SER A 72 -12.90 1.20 -13.97
CA SER A 72 -11.71 0.41 -13.62
C SER A 72 -12.07 -0.87 -12.87
N SER A 73 -12.90 -0.77 -11.83
CA SER A 73 -13.48 -1.92 -11.13
C SER A 73 -14.15 -2.90 -12.08
N LEU A 74 -14.99 -2.39 -12.99
CA LEU A 74 -15.74 -3.20 -13.95
C LEU A 74 -14.81 -3.98 -14.89
N ILE A 75 -13.82 -3.31 -15.48
CA ILE A 75 -12.84 -3.94 -16.38
C ILE A 75 -12.02 -4.99 -15.61
N SER A 76 -11.54 -4.67 -14.41
CA SER A 76 -10.79 -5.61 -13.58
C SER A 76 -11.60 -6.86 -13.22
N TYR A 77 -12.89 -6.73 -12.87
CA TYR A 77 -13.73 -7.89 -12.56
C TYR A 77 -14.05 -8.73 -13.80
N ARG A 78 -14.22 -8.12 -14.98
CA ARG A 78 -14.37 -8.85 -16.25
C ARG A 78 -13.11 -9.66 -16.56
N ALA A 79 -11.94 -9.05 -16.46
CA ALA A 79 -10.66 -9.72 -16.66
C ALA A 79 -10.44 -10.86 -15.65
N ALA A 80 -10.71 -10.61 -14.37
CA ALA A 80 -10.59 -11.62 -13.31
C ALA A 80 -11.54 -12.81 -13.56
N LYS A 81 -12.80 -12.55 -13.90
CA LYS A 81 -13.78 -13.61 -14.24
C LYS A 81 -13.28 -14.45 -15.42
N GLN A 82 -12.84 -13.81 -16.50
CA GLN A 82 -12.34 -14.49 -17.70
C GLN A 82 -11.09 -15.33 -17.39
N MET A 83 -10.16 -14.81 -16.59
CA MET A 83 -8.96 -15.55 -16.18
C MET A 83 -9.33 -16.82 -15.39
N MET A 84 -10.26 -16.71 -14.44
CA MET A 84 -10.72 -17.87 -13.65
C MET A 84 -11.50 -18.89 -14.48
N GLU A 85 -12.28 -18.44 -15.47
CA GLU A 85 -12.94 -19.32 -16.45
C GLU A 85 -11.91 -20.08 -17.29
N ASN A 86 -10.89 -19.40 -17.79
CA ASN A 86 -9.80 -20.02 -18.56
C ASN A 86 -9.01 -21.05 -17.73
N ASN A 87 -8.86 -20.82 -16.42
CA ASN A 87 -8.17 -21.73 -15.50
C ASN A 87 -9.06 -22.86 -14.96
N ASN A 88 -10.34 -22.94 -15.36
CA ASN A 88 -11.34 -23.87 -14.83
C ASN A 88 -11.61 -23.75 -13.31
N GLU A 89 -11.47 -22.55 -12.75
CA GLU A 89 -11.67 -22.26 -11.32
C GLU A 89 -13.11 -21.80 -10.97
N THR A 90 -14.07 -22.10 -11.84
CA THR A 90 -15.47 -21.61 -11.80
C THR A 90 -16.29 -22.11 -10.60
N SER A 91 -15.78 -23.09 -9.86
CA SER A 91 -16.43 -23.64 -8.65
C SER A 91 -15.93 -23.00 -7.34
N SER A 92 -14.89 -22.18 -7.38
CA SER A 92 -14.27 -21.56 -6.20
C SER A 92 -15.17 -20.48 -5.57
N GLU A 93 -15.03 -20.26 -4.26
CA GLU A 93 -15.74 -19.15 -3.59
C GLU A 93 -15.24 -17.79 -4.09
N VAL A 94 -13.97 -17.70 -4.46
CA VAL A 94 -13.38 -16.52 -5.08
C VAL A 94 -14.10 -16.18 -6.38
N TYR A 95 -14.35 -17.17 -7.25
CA TYR A 95 -15.09 -16.97 -8.50
C TYR A 95 -16.51 -16.44 -8.24
N ARG A 96 -17.25 -17.04 -7.28
CA ARG A 96 -18.58 -16.56 -6.89
C ARG A 96 -18.52 -15.12 -6.38
N SER A 97 -17.49 -14.77 -5.61
CA SER A 97 -17.28 -13.41 -5.13
C SER A 97 -17.04 -12.43 -6.28
N VAL A 98 -16.19 -12.79 -7.24
CA VAL A 98 -15.92 -12.00 -8.46
C VAL A 98 -17.21 -11.80 -9.26
N CYS A 99 -18.02 -12.84 -9.49
CA CYS A 99 -19.29 -12.70 -10.20
C CYS A 99 -20.26 -11.74 -9.48
N ARG A 100 -20.37 -11.84 -8.15
CA ARG A 100 -21.21 -10.92 -7.36
C ARG A 100 -20.70 -9.49 -7.44
N ALA A 101 -19.38 -9.29 -7.42
CA ALA A 101 -18.77 -7.97 -7.53
C ALA A 101 -18.95 -7.37 -8.93
N LEU A 102 -18.80 -8.19 -9.97
CA LEU A 102 -19.04 -7.81 -11.37
C LEU A 102 -20.48 -7.33 -11.57
N ALA A 103 -21.48 -8.10 -11.12
CA ALA A 103 -22.89 -7.73 -11.25
C ALA A 103 -23.20 -6.36 -10.61
N ARG A 104 -22.59 -6.06 -9.45
CA ARG A 104 -22.73 -4.77 -8.78
C ARG A 104 -22.01 -3.64 -9.50
N ALA A 105 -20.87 -3.92 -10.11
CA ALA A 105 -20.13 -2.96 -10.92
C ALA A 105 -20.94 -2.60 -12.19
N GLU A 106 -21.60 -3.59 -12.80
CA GLU A 106 -22.50 -3.40 -13.95
C GLU A 106 -23.72 -2.57 -13.56
N GLU A 107 -24.39 -2.90 -12.45
CA GLU A 107 -25.49 -2.11 -11.88
C GLU A 107 -25.06 -0.65 -11.62
N SER A 108 -23.84 -0.48 -11.10
CA SER A 108 -23.28 0.84 -10.79
C SER A 108 -23.00 1.68 -12.04
N ALA A 109 -22.47 1.08 -13.10
CA ALA A 109 -22.27 1.75 -14.38
C ALA A 109 -23.61 2.10 -15.05
N GLY A 110 -24.59 1.20 -14.89
CA GLY A 110 -25.94 1.34 -15.43
C GLY A 110 -26.10 0.67 -16.80
N GLU A 111 -27.29 0.14 -17.05
CA GLU A 111 -27.62 -0.62 -18.27
C GLU A 111 -27.49 0.21 -19.56
N ASP A 112 -27.67 1.53 -19.48
CA ASP A 112 -27.55 2.48 -20.58
C ASP A 112 -26.12 2.99 -20.82
N TRP A 113 -25.13 2.48 -20.08
CA TRP A 113 -23.73 2.85 -20.32
C TRP A 113 -23.23 2.26 -21.64
N ASP A 114 -22.63 3.11 -22.47
CA ASP A 114 -22.18 2.80 -23.84
C ASP A 114 -20.85 2.01 -23.90
N GLY A 115 -20.24 1.73 -22.75
CA GLY A 115 -18.97 1.02 -22.65
C GLY A 115 -17.72 1.88 -22.81
N VAL A 116 -17.86 3.18 -23.09
CA VAL A 116 -16.72 4.06 -23.40
C VAL A 116 -16.76 5.41 -22.68
N THR A 117 -17.93 5.93 -22.34
CA THR A 117 -18.06 7.25 -21.72
C THR A 117 -17.65 7.18 -20.25
N VAL A 118 -16.63 7.93 -19.85
CA VAL A 118 -16.14 8.03 -18.47
C VAL A 118 -16.26 9.47 -18.00
N LEU A 119 -16.62 9.67 -16.73
CA LEU A 119 -16.51 10.97 -16.10
C LEU A 119 -15.04 11.30 -15.92
N GLU A 120 -14.57 12.29 -16.68
CA GLU A 120 -13.20 12.81 -16.59
C GLU A 120 -12.96 13.46 -15.22
N ASP A 121 -11.72 13.35 -14.77
CA ASP A 121 -11.21 14.03 -13.60
C ASP A 121 -9.78 14.52 -13.89
N ASP A 122 -9.29 15.48 -13.11
CA ASP A 122 -7.98 16.08 -13.35
C ASP A 122 -6.80 15.21 -12.86
N ARG A 123 -7.07 13.96 -12.41
CA ARG A 123 -6.01 13.10 -11.86
C ARG A 123 -5.17 12.51 -12.97
N LYS A 124 -3.87 12.72 -12.85
CA LYS A 124 -2.88 12.12 -13.75
C LYS A 124 -3.04 10.60 -13.77
N PRO A 125 -3.01 9.95 -14.95
CA PRO A 125 -2.98 8.50 -15.03
C PRO A 125 -1.81 7.93 -14.24
N ALA A 126 -2.07 6.87 -13.47
CA ALA A 126 -1.02 6.15 -12.78
C ALA A 126 -0.06 5.51 -13.78
N ILE A 127 1.22 5.43 -13.40
CA ILE A 127 2.23 4.75 -14.22
C ILE A 127 2.00 3.25 -14.12
N VAL A 128 1.88 2.59 -15.27
CA VAL A 128 1.78 1.12 -15.32
C VAL A 128 3.18 0.52 -15.24
N MET A 129 3.39 -0.35 -14.26
CA MET A 129 4.67 -1.05 -14.11
C MET A 129 4.86 -2.08 -15.23
N PRO A 130 6.07 -2.21 -15.79
CA PRO A 130 6.36 -3.22 -16.80
C PRO A 130 6.40 -4.63 -16.19
N ASP A 131 6.19 -5.66 -17.01
CA ASP A 131 6.08 -7.07 -16.57
C ASP A 131 7.25 -7.53 -15.70
N TYR A 132 8.48 -7.11 -16.00
CA TYR A 132 9.63 -7.52 -15.20
C TYR A 132 9.60 -6.95 -13.78
N ILE A 133 9.00 -5.77 -13.58
CA ILE A 133 8.79 -5.15 -12.26
C ILE A 133 7.62 -5.79 -11.54
N TYR A 134 6.51 -6.03 -12.26
CA TYR A 134 5.38 -6.80 -11.74
C TYR A 134 5.82 -8.17 -11.19
N ASN A 135 6.79 -8.81 -11.86
CA ASN A 135 7.36 -10.07 -11.41
C ASN A 135 8.40 -9.90 -10.29
N ALA A 136 9.17 -8.80 -10.27
CA ALA A 136 10.24 -8.54 -9.30
C ALA A 136 9.70 -8.18 -7.91
N ALA A 137 8.67 -7.33 -7.83
CA ALA A 137 8.15 -6.81 -6.56
C ALA A 137 7.61 -7.91 -5.60
N PRO A 138 6.78 -8.88 -6.06
CA PRO A 138 6.34 -10.02 -5.24
C PRO A 138 7.47 -10.94 -4.77
N ARG A 139 8.65 -10.88 -5.40
CA ARG A 139 9.84 -11.66 -5.01
C ARG A 139 10.78 -10.89 -4.08
N GLY A 140 10.47 -9.63 -3.79
CA GLY A 140 11.33 -8.77 -2.97
C GLY A 140 12.64 -8.41 -3.66
N ASP A 141 12.68 -8.40 -5.01
CA ASP A 141 13.85 -7.99 -5.77
C ASP A 141 14.01 -6.46 -5.75
N ILE A 142 14.56 -5.98 -4.62
CA ILE A 142 14.82 -4.57 -4.35
C ILE A 142 15.71 -3.95 -5.42
N LYS A 143 16.71 -4.68 -5.92
CA LYS A 143 17.66 -4.17 -6.91
C LYS A 143 16.94 -3.77 -8.19
N SER A 144 16.15 -4.68 -8.75
CA SER A 144 15.40 -4.43 -9.99
C SER A 144 14.36 -3.31 -9.81
N VAL A 145 13.62 -3.32 -8.70
CA VAL A 145 12.60 -2.30 -8.41
C VAL A 145 13.22 -0.92 -8.27
N LEU A 146 14.28 -0.78 -7.46
CA LEU A 146 14.93 0.51 -7.24
C LEU A 146 15.67 1.00 -8.49
N LYS A 147 16.28 0.12 -9.29
CA LYS A 147 16.90 0.49 -10.58
C LYS A 147 15.85 1.12 -11.50
N TRP A 148 14.66 0.54 -11.57
CA TRP A 148 13.59 1.08 -12.40
C TRP A 148 13.01 2.39 -11.89
N ILE A 149 12.74 2.51 -10.59
CA ILE A 149 12.23 3.77 -10.01
C ILE A 149 13.25 4.89 -10.24
N ASN A 150 14.53 4.64 -9.93
CA ASN A 150 15.58 5.66 -10.04
C ASN A 150 15.97 6.00 -11.49
N ALA A 151 15.64 5.16 -12.47
CA ALA A 151 15.93 5.42 -13.88
C ALA A 151 15.16 6.62 -14.45
N ASN A 152 14.05 7.03 -13.83
CA ASN A 152 13.39 8.29 -14.18
C ASN A 152 12.76 8.95 -12.94
N ARG A 153 13.46 9.94 -12.37
CA ARG A 153 13.01 10.67 -11.18
C ARG A 153 11.90 11.70 -11.44
N THR A 154 11.53 11.98 -12.70
CA THR A 154 10.39 12.86 -13.00
C THR A 154 9.06 12.13 -13.01
N GLU A 155 9.10 10.80 -13.06
CA GLU A 155 7.94 9.92 -13.03
C GLU A 155 7.66 9.44 -11.60
N ASP A 156 6.39 9.38 -11.21
CA ASP A 156 5.96 8.85 -9.92
C ASP A 156 5.94 7.31 -9.91
N ARG A 157 7.10 6.69 -10.14
CA ARG A 157 7.23 5.23 -10.21
C ARG A 157 7.07 4.54 -8.85
N ALA A 158 7.21 5.26 -7.74
CA ALA A 158 6.97 4.74 -6.40
C ALA A 158 5.47 4.40 -6.19
N ASN A 159 4.58 5.08 -6.92
CA ASN A 159 3.13 4.84 -6.93
C ASN A 159 2.65 4.11 -8.19
N ALA A 160 3.55 3.44 -8.90
CA ALA A 160 3.17 2.68 -10.07
C ALA A 160 2.24 1.51 -9.73
N VAL A 161 1.36 1.19 -10.67
CA VAL A 161 0.33 0.17 -10.54
C VAL A 161 0.49 -0.91 -11.59
N THR A 162 -0.11 -2.08 -11.37
CA THR A 162 -0.28 -3.09 -12.42
C THR A 162 -1.26 -2.62 -13.48
N SER A 163 -1.40 -3.38 -14.57
CA SER A 163 -2.42 -3.08 -15.57
C SER A 163 -3.83 -3.10 -14.98
N LEU A 164 -4.77 -2.51 -15.72
CA LEU A 164 -6.18 -2.45 -15.32
C LEU A 164 -6.82 -3.84 -15.23
N GLU A 165 -6.43 -4.73 -16.13
CA GLU A 165 -6.81 -6.15 -16.13
C GLU A 165 -6.28 -6.87 -14.88
N SER A 166 -5.15 -6.41 -14.35
CA SER A 166 -4.53 -6.91 -13.13
C SER A 166 -4.87 -6.07 -11.89
N MET A 167 -6.06 -5.45 -11.85
CA MET A 167 -6.63 -4.71 -10.71
C MET A 167 -5.90 -3.42 -10.29
N SER A 168 -5.00 -2.89 -11.11
CA SER A 168 -4.23 -1.67 -10.79
C SER A 168 -3.62 -1.70 -9.38
N LEU A 169 -3.01 -2.83 -9.01
CA LEU A 169 -2.37 -3.03 -7.72
C LEU A 169 -1.14 -2.12 -7.61
N PRO A 170 -1.07 -1.21 -6.61
CA PRO A 170 0.13 -0.42 -6.35
C PRO A 170 1.34 -1.31 -6.05
N ILE A 171 2.55 -0.88 -6.40
CA ILE A 171 3.77 -1.65 -6.12
C ILE A 171 3.98 -1.90 -4.61
N LEU A 172 3.60 -0.93 -3.77
CA LEU A 172 3.58 -1.10 -2.31
C LEU A 172 2.61 -2.19 -1.87
N PHE A 173 1.48 -2.34 -2.57
CA PHE A 173 0.49 -3.39 -2.32
C PHE A 173 1.08 -4.77 -2.59
N LEU A 174 1.79 -4.96 -3.71
CA LEU A 174 2.48 -6.21 -4.04
C LEU A 174 3.53 -6.57 -2.97
N ALA A 175 4.40 -5.61 -2.60
CA ALA A 175 5.39 -5.81 -1.55
C ALA A 175 4.74 -6.15 -0.19
N THR A 176 3.58 -5.57 0.09
CA THR A 176 2.79 -5.86 1.29
C THR A 176 2.24 -7.28 1.25
N MET A 177 1.67 -7.73 0.14
CA MET A 177 1.08 -9.07 0.02
C MET A 177 2.10 -10.18 0.28
N ASP A 178 3.32 -10.02 -0.23
CA ASP A 178 4.36 -11.07 -0.19
C ASP A 178 5.37 -10.87 0.96
N ASN A 179 5.04 -10.02 1.94
CA ASN A 179 5.80 -9.81 3.18
C ASN A 179 7.22 -9.27 3.00
N HIS A 180 7.43 -8.38 2.03
CA HIS A 180 8.72 -7.74 1.76
C HIS A 180 8.86 -6.43 2.53
N LEU A 181 8.94 -6.48 3.86
CA LEU A 181 9.03 -5.30 4.75
C LEU A 181 10.11 -4.29 4.32
N MET A 182 11.25 -4.79 3.87
CA MET A 182 12.35 -3.94 3.44
C MET A 182 12.02 -3.16 2.15
N LEU A 183 11.41 -3.85 1.18
CA LEU A 183 10.94 -3.21 -0.04
C LEU A 183 9.80 -2.21 0.25
N MET A 184 8.85 -2.58 1.12
CA MET A 184 7.79 -1.66 1.57
C MET A 184 8.40 -0.37 2.15
N THR A 185 9.39 -0.50 3.03
CA THR A 185 10.04 0.64 3.69
C THR A 185 10.74 1.55 2.68
N LEU A 186 11.45 0.96 1.72
CA LEU A 186 12.12 1.71 0.65
C LEU A 186 11.11 2.42 -0.27
N LEU A 187 10.00 1.77 -0.62
CA LEU A 187 8.93 2.38 -1.42
C LEU A 187 8.30 3.57 -0.69
N LEU A 188 7.97 3.41 0.60
CA LEU A 188 7.42 4.48 1.43
C LEU A 188 8.40 5.67 1.56
N GLN A 189 9.69 5.40 1.76
CA GLN A 189 10.74 6.44 1.74
C GLN A 189 10.86 7.16 0.39
N LEU A 190 10.50 6.50 -0.71
CA LEU A 190 10.47 7.10 -2.06
C LEU A 190 9.15 7.81 -2.37
N GLY A 191 8.22 7.88 -1.42
CA GLY A 191 6.94 8.57 -1.58
C GLY A 191 5.80 7.68 -2.06
N ALA A 192 5.90 6.36 -1.94
CA ALA A 192 4.74 5.49 -2.13
C ALA A 192 3.64 5.86 -1.12
N ASP A 193 2.44 6.04 -1.62
CA ASP A 193 1.26 6.39 -0.84
C ASP A 193 0.74 5.14 -0.12
N ALA A 194 0.76 5.22 1.22
CA ALA A 194 0.33 4.14 2.10
C ALA A 194 -1.18 3.85 2.00
N ASP A 195 -1.97 4.80 1.48
CA ASP A 195 -3.41 4.73 1.28
C ASP A 195 -3.83 4.53 -0.18
N SER A 196 -2.87 4.24 -1.06
CA SER A 196 -3.16 3.91 -2.45
C SER A 196 -4.11 2.73 -2.55
N ARG A 197 -5.04 2.84 -3.50
CA ARG A 197 -6.14 1.89 -3.68
C ARG A 197 -6.00 1.14 -4.99
N THR A 198 -6.34 -0.13 -4.92
CA THR A 198 -6.60 -0.96 -6.11
C THR A 198 -7.84 -0.45 -6.86
N SER A 199 -8.10 -1.00 -8.05
CA SER A 199 -9.30 -0.66 -8.83
C SER A 199 -10.61 -0.93 -8.10
N ASN A 200 -10.63 -1.83 -7.11
CA ASN A 200 -11.78 -2.15 -6.25
C ASN A 200 -11.80 -1.37 -4.93
N GLY A 201 -10.90 -0.40 -4.75
CA GLY A 201 -10.89 0.52 -3.61
C GLY A 201 -10.17 0.02 -2.36
N ILE A 202 -9.57 -1.17 -2.39
CA ILE A 202 -8.90 -1.80 -1.23
C ILE A 202 -7.50 -1.21 -1.07
N THR A 203 -7.17 -0.82 0.16
CA THR A 203 -5.82 -0.39 0.56
C THR A 203 -4.94 -1.58 0.98
N ALA A 204 -3.62 -1.37 1.01
CA ALA A 204 -2.67 -2.40 1.45
C ALA A 204 -2.95 -2.90 2.88
N ILE A 205 -3.36 -2.00 3.79
CA ILE A 205 -3.65 -2.36 5.18
C ILE A 205 -4.97 -3.15 5.31
N GLU A 206 -6.02 -2.79 4.56
CA GLU A 206 -7.28 -3.53 4.57
C GLU A 206 -7.09 -4.96 4.02
N MET A 207 -6.22 -5.13 3.01
CA MET A 207 -5.93 -6.44 2.41
C MET A 207 -5.41 -7.45 3.44
N LEU A 208 -4.59 -7.01 4.41
CA LEU A 208 -4.05 -7.87 5.47
C LEU A 208 -5.12 -8.53 6.35
N PHE A 209 -6.33 -7.97 6.37
CA PHE A 209 -7.45 -8.53 7.12
C PHE A 209 -8.50 -9.14 6.20
N ASN A 210 -8.46 -8.89 4.90
CA ASN A 210 -9.48 -9.30 3.93
C ASN A 210 -9.30 -10.70 3.37
N ASP A 211 -8.05 -11.11 3.14
CA ASP A 211 -7.74 -12.36 2.46
C ASP A 211 -7.40 -13.48 3.46
N VAL A 212 -8.12 -14.61 3.35
CA VAL A 212 -7.96 -15.77 4.23
C VAL A 212 -6.56 -16.36 4.19
N LYS A 213 -5.78 -16.13 3.13
CA LYS A 213 -4.39 -16.58 3.05
C LYS A 213 -3.53 -16.02 4.19
N PHE A 214 -3.88 -14.83 4.68
CA PHE A 214 -3.11 -14.19 5.74
C PHE A 214 -3.39 -14.77 7.12
N ARG A 215 -4.47 -15.55 7.32
CA ARG A 215 -4.91 -16.04 8.64
C ARG A 215 -3.81 -16.70 9.48
N GLU A 216 -2.87 -17.38 8.84
CA GLU A 216 -1.79 -18.12 9.51
C GLU A 216 -0.44 -17.39 9.48
N GLU A 217 -0.36 -16.22 8.83
CA GLU A 217 0.85 -15.40 8.76
C GLU A 217 0.89 -14.33 9.86
N ASP A 218 2.07 -13.84 10.23
CA ASP A 218 2.18 -12.63 11.04
C ASP A 218 2.07 -11.38 10.14
N VAL A 219 0.94 -10.67 10.25
CA VAL A 219 0.70 -9.41 9.53
C VAL A 219 1.09 -8.17 10.33
N SER A 220 1.49 -8.32 11.60
CA SER A 220 1.63 -7.23 12.56
C SER A 220 2.67 -6.21 12.14
N LEU A 221 3.83 -6.65 11.66
CA LEU A 221 4.90 -5.74 11.22
C LEU A 221 4.49 -4.93 9.99
N ARG A 222 3.78 -5.55 9.03
CA ARG A 222 3.27 -4.87 7.82
C ARG A 222 2.23 -3.82 8.18
N ALA A 223 1.28 -4.18 9.04
CA ALA A 223 0.24 -3.26 9.50
C ALA A 223 0.85 -2.08 10.28
N LYS A 224 1.76 -2.34 11.23
CA LYS A 224 2.45 -1.29 11.99
C LYS A 224 3.30 -0.38 11.09
N LEU A 225 3.99 -0.94 10.10
CA LEU A 225 4.74 -0.14 9.14
C LEU A 225 3.79 0.84 8.42
N LEU A 226 2.73 0.33 7.78
CA LEU A 226 1.75 1.17 7.08
C LEU A 226 1.12 2.24 8.00
N LEU A 227 0.70 1.88 9.22
CA LEU A 227 0.13 2.81 10.20
C LEU A 227 1.14 3.91 10.60
N SER A 228 2.40 3.55 10.81
CA SER A 228 3.44 4.53 11.16
C SER A 228 3.73 5.51 10.02
N TRP A 229 3.45 5.12 8.78
CA TRP A 229 3.51 5.96 7.57
C TRP A 229 2.16 6.61 7.23
N GLY A 230 1.21 6.58 8.16
CA GLY A 230 -0.01 7.36 8.07
C GLY A 230 -1.21 6.66 7.46
N ALA A 231 -1.08 5.39 7.06
CA ALA A 231 -2.19 4.63 6.47
C ALA A 231 -3.47 4.77 7.30
N ILE A 232 -4.56 5.08 6.61
CA ILE A 232 -5.88 5.23 7.18
C ILE A 232 -6.53 3.85 7.24
N PHE A 233 -6.55 3.28 8.44
CA PHE A 233 -7.34 2.08 8.71
C PHE A 233 -8.83 2.38 8.95
N PHE A 234 -9.18 3.64 9.23
CA PHE A 234 -10.53 4.07 9.59
C PHE A 234 -11.09 5.06 8.56
N HIS A 235 -11.97 4.59 7.68
CA HIS A 235 -12.83 5.50 6.94
C HIS A 235 -13.98 5.90 7.83
N ASP A 236 -13.80 6.97 8.60
CA ASP A 236 -14.93 7.59 9.28
C ASP A 236 -15.80 8.31 8.24
N GLY A 237 -17.09 7.98 8.19
CA GLY A 237 -18.08 8.72 7.41
C GLY A 237 -18.41 8.23 5.99
N ALA A 238 -17.57 7.43 5.32
CA ALA A 238 -17.93 6.86 4.02
C ALA A 238 -18.44 5.43 4.18
N LYS A 239 -19.77 5.27 4.35
CA LYS A 239 -20.44 3.98 4.11
C LYS A 239 -20.35 3.64 2.61
N ARG A 240 -19.16 3.32 2.10
CA ARG A 240 -19.04 2.63 0.83
C ARG A 240 -19.68 1.27 1.05
N LYS A 241 -20.76 0.99 0.33
CA LYS A 241 -21.68 -0.16 0.50
C LYS A 241 -20.99 -1.55 0.51
N HIS A 242 -19.68 -1.61 0.26
CA HIS A 242 -18.90 -2.81 0.01
C HIS A 242 -17.57 -2.93 0.78
N HIS A 243 -17.18 -1.91 1.56
CA HIS A 243 -16.04 -2.04 2.47
C HIS A 243 -16.51 -2.58 3.81
N LEU A 244 -15.73 -3.49 4.39
CA LEU A 244 -15.99 -3.97 5.74
C LEU A 244 -15.82 -2.81 6.72
N SER A 245 -16.75 -2.70 7.65
CA SER A 245 -16.66 -1.68 8.69
C SER A 245 -15.38 -1.89 9.51
N ARG A 246 -14.91 -0.84 10.18
CA ARG A 246 -13.87 -0.94 11.22
C ARG A 246 -14.14 -2.12 12.17
N ALA A 247 -15.37 -2.23 12.66
CA ALA A 247 -15.78 -3.31 13.56
C ALA A 247 -15.63 -4.70 12.91
N SER A 248 -15.90 -4.83 11.61
CA SER A 248 -15.77 -6.08 10.88
C SER A 248 -14.31 -6.50 10.68
N HIS A 249 -13.43 -5.55 10.34
CA HIS A 249 -11.99 -5.83 10.26
C HIS A 249 -11.41 -6.23 11.62
N LEU A 250 -11.81 -5.53 12.70
CA LEU A 250 -11.40 -5.86 14.06
C LEU A 250 -11.93 -7.23 14.53
N SER A 251 -13.20 -7.55 14.25
CA SER A 251 -13.77 -8.87 14.55
C SER A 251 -12.94 -9.97 13.91
N ARG A 252 -12.62 -9.81 12.62
CA ARG A 252 -11.85 -10.80 11.89
C ARG A 252 -10.41 -10.91 12.35
N ALA A 253 -9.75 -9.80 12.70
CA ALA A 253 -8.44 -9.82 13.33
C ALA A 253 -8.47 -10.65 14.63
N ARG A 254 -9.51 -10.50 15.46
CA ARG A 254 -9.68 -11.32 16.68
C ARG A 254 -9.98 -12.78 16.36
N GLU A 255 -10.80 -13.07 15.36
CA GLU A 255 -11.11 -14.44 14.89
C GLU A 255 -9.86 -15.17 14.38
N TRP A 256 -8.93 -14.44 13.75
CA TRP A 256 -7.64 -14.98 13.29
C TRP A 256 -6.57 -15.02 14.39
N GLY A 257 -6.91 -14.62 15.63
CA GLY A 257 -6.01 -14.67 16.78
C GLY A 257 -5.09 -13.46 16.93
N TYR A 258 -5.23 -12.43 16.10
CA TYR A 258 -4.44 -11.19 16.19
C TYR A 258 -4.96 -10.22 17.25
N HIS A 259 -5.17 -10.70 18.48
CA HIS A 259 -5.77 -9.92 19.56
C HIS A 259 -4.99 -8.64 19.87
N LYS A 260 -3.65 -8.71 19.96
CA LYS A 260 -2.80 -7.53 20.20
C LYS A 260 -2.93 -6.48 19.09
N LEU A 261 -2.95 -6.92 17.83
CA LEU A 261 -3.11 -6.03 16.70
C LEU A 261 -4.53 -5.45 16.63
N ALA A 262 -5.55 -6.24 16.97
CA ALA A 262 -6.92 -5.75 17.08
C ALA A 262 -7.04 -4.64 18.14
N HIS A 263 -6.47 -4.84 19.33
CA HIS A 263 -6.42 -3.80 20.37
C HIS A 263 -5.67 -2.56 19.88
N LEU A 264 -4.54 -2.73 19.18
CA LEU A 264 -3.79 -1.63 18.59
C LEU A 264 -4.68 -0.79 17.64
N LEU A 265 -5.41 -1.47 16.76
CA LEU A 265 -6.33 -0.90 15.78
C LEU A 265 -7.67 -0.41 16.39
N GLU A 266 -7.95 -0.66 17.67
CA GLU A 266 -9.09 -0.06 18.38
C GLU A 266 -8.80 1.36 18.82
N SER A 267 -7.53 1.70 18.99
CA SER A 267 -7.11 3.04 19.35
C SER A 267 -6.84 3.91 18.12
N GLU A 268 -6.90 5.23 18.27
CA GLU A 268 -6.59 6.18 17.20
C GLU A 268 -5.08 6.21 16.88
N LEU A 269 -4.26 6.14 17.93
CA LEU A 269 -2.82 6.31 17.83
C LEU A 269 -2.05 5.00 17.67
N GLY A 270 -2.67 3.83 17.87
CA GLY A 270 -1.99 2.54 17.87
C GLY A 270 -1.32 2.20 16.53
N GLY A 271 -0.06 1.78 16.59
CA GLY A 271 0.79 1.50 15.43
C GLY A 271 1.31 2.75 14.73
N ARG A 272 0.83 3.95 15.10
CA ARG A 272 1.24 5.21 14.49
C ARG A 272 2.52 5.74 15.12
N ARG A 273 3.19 6.59 14.36
CA ARG A 273 4.26 7.44 14.87
C ARG A 273 3.64 8.67 15.53
N CYS A 274 4.15 9.01 16.70
CA CYS A 274 3.70 10.13 17.50
C CYS A 274 4.89 10.97 17.97
N GLU A 275 4.58 12.19 18.40
CA GLU A 275 5.47 13.06 19.16
C GLU A 275 5.01 13.11 20.62
N ILE A 276 5.97 13.04 21.55
CA ILE A 276 5.68 13.13 22.97
C ILE A 276 5.50 14.60 23.35
N VAL A 277 4.36 14.89 23.99
CA VAL A 277 4.00 16.24 24.43
C VAL A 277 3.57 16.23 25.89
N ASN A 278 3.58 17.39 26.53
CA ASN A 278 2.96 17.62 27.83
C ASN A 278 3.34 16.59 28.91
N LEU A 279 4.61 16.19 29.01
CA LEU A 279 5.10 15.25 30.02
C LEU A 279 5.96 15.96 31.09
N PRO A 280 5.39 16.49 32.18
CA PRO A 280 6.12 17.27 33.18
C PRO A 280 7.11 16.45 34.01
N SER A 281 6.85 15.14 34.13
CA SER A 281 7.71 14.22 34.89
C SER A 281 9.05 13.95 34.21
N ARG A 282 9.12 14.17 32.88
CA ARG A 282 10.30 13.96 32.03
C ARG A 282 10.32 15.00 30.90
N PRO A 283 10.55 16.29 31.22
CA PRO A 283 10.47 17.36 30.23
C PRO A 283 11.50 17.21 29.09
N GLU A 284 12.61 16.49 29.33
CA GLU A 284 13.69 16.24 28.39
C GLU A 284 13.33 15.33 27.20
N ILE A 285 12.18 14.64 27.27
CA ILE A 285 11.70 13.81 26.16
C ILE A 285 10.52 14.42 25.41
N ASN A 286 10.02 15.58 25.83
CA ASN A 286 9.04 16.32 25.04
C ASN A 286 9.65 16.74 23.69
N GLY A 287 8.88 16.61 22.62
CA GLY A 287 9.33 16.83 21.24
C GLY A 287 10.00 15.62 20.59
N LYS A 288 10.35 14.57 21.36
CA LYS A 288 10.91 13.34 20.79
C LYS A 288 9.81 12.50 20.14
N THR A 289 10.18 11.78 19.08
CA THR A 289 9.25 10.91 18.35
C THR A 289 9.32 9.48 18.88
N CYS A 290 8.17 8.80 18.80
CA CYS A 290 8.00 7.42 19.22
C CYS A 290 7.00 6.69 18.34
N VAL A 291 7.00 5.36 18.37
CA VAL A 291 5.98 4.52 17.75
C VAL A 291 5.15 3.85 18.84
N THR A 292 3.84 3.86 18.70
CA THR A 292 2.91 3.18 19.62
C THR A 292 2.83 1.68 19.29
N ASP A 293 3.57 0.87 20.03
CA ASP A 293 3.71 -0.56 19.73
C ASP A 293 2.55 -1.42 20.21
N GLU A 294 1.97 -1.06 21.36
CA GLU A 294 0.86 -1.76 21.99
C GLU A 294 -0.09 -0.73 22.61
N TYR A 295 -1.40 -0.99 22.51
CA TYR A 295 -2.44 -0.27 23.24
C TYR A 295 -2.93 -1.14 24.40
N LEU A 296 -3.07 -0.54 25.59
CA LEU A 296 -3.49 -1.17 26.83
C LEU A 296 -4.92 -0.68 27.17
N PRO A 297 -5.98 -1.42 26.80
CA PRO A 297 -7.35 -0.92 26.95
C PRO A 297 -7.78 -0.70 28.40
N ASP A 298 -7.24 -1.49 29.35
CA ASP A 298 -7.63 -1.44 30.75
C ASP A 298 -7.21 -0.13 31.44
N SER A 299 -6.06 0.43 31.03
CA SER A 299 -5.55 1.72 31.56
C SER A 299 -5.71 2.87 30.57
N ASN A 300 -6.15 2.60 29.33
CA ASN A 300 -6.16 3.57 28.23
C ASN A 300 -4.78 4.22 28.02
N GLU A 301 -3.73 3.40 27.99
CA GLU A 301 -2.35 3.84 27.79
C GLU A 301 -1.70 3.14 26.59
N TYR A 302 -0.59 3.71 26.12
CA TYR A 302 0.21 3.17 25.04
C TYR A 302 1.58 2.75 25.54
N LYS A 303 2.02 1.56 25.16
CA LYS A 303 3.43 1.20 25.20
C LYS A 303 4.09 1.77 23.94
N VAL A 304 5.00 2.71 24.12
CA VAL A 304 5.68 3.39 23.01
C VAL A 304 7.17 3.09 23.02
N THR A 305 7.76 2.94 21.83
CA THR A 305 9.22 2.85 21.67
C THR A 305 9.74 4.18 21.12
N LEU A 306 10.70 4.79 21.81
CA LEU A 306 11.38 6.00 21.36
C LEU A 306 12.21 5.73 20.10
N GLU A 307 12.19 6.68 19.18
CA GLU A 307 12.99 6.62 17.94
C GLU A 307 14.38 7.21 18.13
N THR A 308 15.04 6.74 19.17
CA THR A 308 16.44 7.07 19.46
C THR A 308 17.25 5.77 19.37
N LYS A 309 18.57 5.87 19.35
CA LYS A 309 19.44 4.68 19.31
C LYS A 309 19.22 3.72 20.49
N SER A 310 18.79 4.20 21.66
CA SER A 310 18.51 3.35 22.82
C SER A 310 17.23 2.53 22.66
N LYS A 311 16.29 2.98 21.82
CA LYS A 311 14.96 2.36 21.64
C LYS A 311 14.24 2.13 22.97
N ASP A 312 14.33 3.09 23.88
CA ASP A 312 13.70 3.02 25.19
C ASP A 312 12.19 2.87 25.06
N VAL A 313 11.61 2.03 25.94
CA VAL A 313 10.17 1.75 25.95
C VAL A 313 9.52 2.44 27.15
N LEU A 314 8.45 3.18 26.88
CA LEU A 314 7.69 3.94 27.86
C LEU A 314 6.20 3.53 27.83
N VAL A 315 5.50 3.82 28.91
CA VAL A 315 4.03 3.75 28.96
C VAL A 315 3.51 5.17 29.13
N LEU A 316 2.68 5.63 28.20
CA LEU A 316 2.21 7.01 28.12
C LEU A 316 0.68 7.06 27.91
N SER A 317 0.06 8.09 28.50
CA SER A 317 -1.35 8.42 28.25
C SER A 317 -1.52 9.02 26.84
N PRO A 318 -2.70 8.87 26.21
CA PRO A 318 -3.07 9.61 25.00
C PRO A 318 -2.79 11.12 25.10
N ASP A 319 -2.99 11.74 26.27
CA ASP A 319 -2.77 13.18 26.47
C ASP A 319 -1.30 13.61 26.32
N ASN A 320 -0.38 12.64 26.38
CA ASN A 320 1.06 12.85 26.21
C ASN A 320 1.54 12.59 24.77
N LEU A 321 0.63 12.33 23.84
CA LEU A 321 0.98 11.92 22.48
C LEU A 321 0.20 12.73 21.45
N THR A 322 0.91 13.24 20.44
CA THR A 322 0.29 13.83 19.24
C THR A 322 0.69 13.04 18.01
N ARG A 323 -0.26 12.69 17.15
CA ARG A 323 -0.01 11.98 15.88
C ARG A 323 0.98 12.75 15.02
N ARG A 324 2.04 12.07 14.57
CA ARG A 324 3.07 12.61 13.66
C ARG A 324 3.58 11.47 12.78
N ASP A 325 2.79 11.14 11.75
CA ASP A 325 3.12 10.03 10.86
C ASP A 325 4.43 10.29 10.09
N ARG A 326 5.06 9.22 9.62
CA ARG A 326 6.26 9.31 8.79
C ARG A 326 5.93 9.91 7.44
N THR A 327 6.89 10.66 6.91
CA THR A 327 6.91 11.12 5.53
C THR A 327 8.29 10.86 4.93
N PRO A 328 8.48 10.92 3.60
CA PRO A 328 9.81 10.80 3.00
C PRO A 328 10.84 11.77 3.60
N GLN A 329 10.42 12.96 4.04
CA GLN A 329 11.27 13.98 4.64
C GLN A 329 11.41 13.84 6.17
N ASP A 330 10.44 13.21 6.83
CA ASP A 330 10.37 13.03 8.29
C ASP A 330 10.11 11.54 8.61
N CYS A 331 11.07 10.69 8.25
CA CYS A 331 10.92 9.24 8.31
C CYS A 331 11.45 8.62 9.61
N GLY A 332 12.13 9.36 10.49
CA GLY A 332 12.66 8.92 11.80
C GLY A 332 13.81 7.89 11.76
N TYR A 333 14.02 7.24 10.63
CA TYR A 333 15.17 6.40 10.30
C TYR A 333 15.32 6.39 8.78
N TYR A 334 16.48 5.99 8.27
CA TYR A 334 16.66 5.88 6.82
C TYR A 334 17.25 4.53 6.43
N ILE A 335 16.65 3.87 5.45
CA ILE A 335 17.19 2.66 4.84
C ILE A 335 17.78 3.00 3.48
N GLU A 336 19.05 2.68 3.29
CA GLU A 336 19.74 2.78 2.02
C GLU A 336 19.95 1.39 1.42
N PHE A 337 19.83 1.25 0.09
CA PHE A 337 20.18 0.03 -0.63
C PHE A 337 21.43 0.28 -1.48
N LYS A 338 22.56 -0.36 -1.12
CA LYS A 338 23.84 -0.24 -1.82
C LYS A 338 24.50 -1.61 -1.94
N ASN A 339 25.06 -1.90 -3.12
CA ASN A 339 25.82 -3.13 -3.40
C ASN A 339 25.07 -4.40 -2.99
N GLY A 340 23.77 -4.47 -3.33
CA GLY A 340 22.91 -5.62 -3.01
C GLY A 340 22.51 -5.76 -1.54
N ARG A 341 22.89 -4.83 -0.66
CA ARG A 341 22.61 -4.87 0.78
C ARG A 341 21.83 -3.65 1.22
N THR A 342 21.04 -3.83 2.27
CA THR A 342 20.37 -2.72 2.96
C THR A 342 21.17 -2.27 4.16
N ILE A 343 21.29 -0.96 4.32
CA ILE A 343 21.97 -0.29 5.42
C ILE A 343 20.93 0.54 6.14
N ARG A 344 20.75 0.30 7.44
CA ARG A 344 19.85 1.07 8.29
C ARG A 344 20.62 2.16 9.01
N HIS A 345 20.15 3.39 8.89
CA HIS A 345 20.62 4.56 9.61
C HIS A 345 19.60 4.91 10.70
N ASP A 346 20.01 4.75 11.96
CA ASP A 346 19.28 5.21 13.13
C ASP A 346 19.92 6.51 13.65
N PHE A 347 19.09 7.42 14.16
CA PHE A 347 19.49 8.77 14.55
C PHE A 347 19.28 9.00 16.05
N ASP A 348 20.00 9.98 16.61
CA ASP A 348 19.83 10.37 18.03
C ASP A 348 18.67 11.36 18.20
N SER A 349 18.35 12.10 17.15
CA SER A 349 17.22 13.03 17.08
C SER A 349 16.51 12.95 15.73
N ASN A 350 15.29 13.46 15.67
CA ASN A 350 14.54 13.52 14.42
C ASN A 350 15.14 14.55 13.46
N GLU A 351 15.66 15.65 13.99
CA GLU A 351 16.33 16.72 13.26
C GLU A 351 17.56 16.19 12.51
N ASP A 352 18.33 15.29 13.12
CA ASP A 352 19.46 14.63 12.46
C ASP A 352 19.00 13.76 11.28
N CYS A 353 17.88 13.04 11.43
CA CYS A 353 17.29 12.25 10.36
C CYS A 353 16.85 13.14 9.19
N GLN A 354 16.14 14.23 9.49
CA GLN A 354 15.68 15.20 8.49
C GLN A 354 16.86 15.86 7.76
N ALA A 355 17.92 16.24 8.50
CA ALA A 355 19.13 16.81 7.92
C ALA A 355 19.85 15.82 7.00
N PHE A 356 19.92 14.54 7.39
CA PHE A 356 20.49 13.49 6.56
C PHE A 356 19.70 13.30 5.25
N VAL A 357 18.36 13.22 5.33
CA VAL A 357 17.50 13.10 4.14
C VAL A 357 17.62 14.33 3.23
N ALA A 358 17.63 15.53 3.81
CA ALA A 358 17.78 16.77 3.06
C ALA A 358 19.13 16.81 2.31
N ALA A 359 20.22 16.36 2.95
CA ALA A 359 21.53 16.27 2.32
C ALA A 359 21.55 15.29 1.14
N LEU A 360 20.85 14.15 1.23
CA LEU A 360 20.74 13.19 0.12
C LEU A 360 19.98 13.77 -1.07
N ASN A 361 18.90 14.50 -0.82
CA ASN A 361 18.11 15.12 -1.89
C ASN A 361 18.89 16.21 -2.61
N ASN A 362 19.66 17.03 -1.88
CA ASN A 362 20.51 18.08 -2.46
C ASN A 362 21.69 17.50 -3.26
N ASN A 363 22.31 16.42 -2.79
CA ASN A 363 23.40 15.76 -3.50
C ASN A 363 22.94 14.97 -4.73
N GLY A 364 21.64 14.69 -4.85
CA GLY A 364 21.02 13.99 -5.97
C GLY A 364 21.09 14.70 -7.32
N GLU A 365 21.43 16.00 -7.35
CA GLU A 365 21.73 16.74 -8.59
C GLU A 365 23.16 16.49 -9.12
N SER A 366 24.01 15.78 -8.35
CA SER A 366 25.45 15.65 -8.65
C SER A 366 26.03 14.22 -8.52
N GLN A 367 25.20 13.19 -8.37
CA GLN A 367 25.71 11.81 -8.46
C GLN A 367 25.93 11.42 -9.93
N PRO A 368 27.16 11.04 -10.33
CA PRO A 368 27.37 10.43 -11.63
C PRO A 368 26.62 9.09 -11.66
N ALA A 369 25.94 8.81 -12.77
CA ALA A 369 25.27 7.53 -12.98
C ALA A 369 26.27 6.39 -12.69
N VAL A 370 25.96 5.54 -11.71
CA VAL A 370 26.70 4.29 -11.48
C VAL A 370 26.48 3.45 -12.72
N THR A 371 27.50 3.35 -13.58
CA THR A 371 27.45 2.51 -14.78
C THR A 371 27.58 1.05 -14.37
N GLU A 372 26.98 0.14 -15.13
CA GLU A 372 27.11 -1.31 -14.90
C GLU A 372 28.59 -1.76 -14.86
N GLU A 373 29.47 -1.03 -15.56
CA GLU A 373 30.92 -1.24 -15.52
C GLU A 373 31.54 -0.92 -14.16
N SER A 374 31.09 0.15 -13.48
CA SER A 374 31.58 0.50 -12.14
C SER A 374 31.13 -0.48 -11.06
N GLU A 375 29.96 -1.10 -11.24
CA GLU A 375 29.43 -2.16 -10.37
C GLU A 375 30.17 -3.49 -10.61
N ALA A 376 30.37 -3.88 -11.87
CA ALA A 376 31.14 -5.07 -12.23
C ALA A 376 32.61 -4.98 -11.77
N ALA A 377 33.22 -3.79 -11.86
CA ALA A 377 34.57 -3.56 -11.36
C ALA A 377 34.67 -3.70 -9.84
N ALA A 378 33.66 -3.23 -9.09
CA ALA A 378 33.62 -3.37 -7.64
C ALA A 378 33.39 -4.82 -7.20
N GLU A 379 32.54 -5.58 -7.90
CA GLU A 379 32.35 -7.02 -7.65
C GLU A 379 33.62 -7.83 -7.96
N LEU A 380 34.31 -7.51 -9.06
CA LEU A 380 35.57 -8.14 -9.41
C LEU A 380 36.65 -7.88 -8.36
N ALA A 381 36.80 -6.64 -7.91
CA ALA A 381 37.75 -6.27 -6.85
C ALA A 381 37.44 -6.95 -5.52
N ALA A 382 36.14 -7.13 -5.18
CA ALA A 382 35.73 -7.86 -3.99
C ALA A 382 36.03 -9.35 -4.09
N ALA A 383 35.83 -9.97 -5.26
CA ALA A 383 36.17 -11.37 -5.51
C ALA A 383 37.67 -11.62 -5.46
N GLU A 384 38.49 -10.69 -5.99
CA GLU A 384 39.95 -10.77 -5.96
C GLU A 384 40.48 -10.66 -4.52
N LEU A 385 39.94 -9.74 -3.71
CA LEU A 385 40.27 -9.64 -2.27
C LEU A 385 39.89 -10.90 -1.47
N LEU A 386 38.77 -11.54 -1.80
CA LEU A 386 38.37 -12.79 -1.14
C LEU A 386 39.29 -13.95 -1.52
N ALA A 387 39.77 -13.98 -2.77
CA ALA A 387 40.76 -14.95 -3.23
C ALA A 387 42.13 -14.76 -2.55
N GLU A 388 42.56 -13.51 -2.33
CA GLU A 388 43.80 -13.21 -1.58
C GLU A 388 43.72 -13.61 -0.10
N LEU A 389 42.53 -13.59 0.49
CA LEU A 389 42.30 -14.00 1.88
C LEU A 389 42.17 -15.53 2.06
N GLY A 390 42.32 -16.32 0.99
CA GLY A 390 42.44 -17.77 1.06
C GLY A 390 41.15 -18.53 1.39
N PHE A 391 39.99 -17.91 1.19
CA PHE A 391 38.69 -18.59 1.31
C PHE A 391 38.28 -19.15 -0.05
N ASP A 392 38.77 -20.35 -0.37
CA ASP A 392 38.37 -21.09 -1.57
C ASP A 392 37.11 -21.92 -1.22
N ASP A 393 35.93 -21.48 -1.68
CA ASP A 393 34.67 -22.21 -1.52
C ASP A 393 34.67 -23.44 -2.43
N SER A 394 35.12 -24.57 -1.90
CA SER A 394 34.94 -25.87 -2.53
C SER A 394 33.50 -26.38 -2.29
N PRO A 395 32.78 -26.87 -3.32
CA PRO A 395 31.43 -27.40 -3.14
C PRO A 395 31.47 -28.69 -2.31
N THR A 396 30.77 -28.71 -1.17
CA THR A 396 30.62 -29.92 -0.36
C THR A 396 29.47 -30.77 -0.93
N GLU A 397 29.78 -31.96 -1.46
CA GLU A 397 28.77 -32.96 -1.81
C GLU A 397 28.03 -33.50 -0.56
N PRO A 398 26.73 -33.83 -0.66
CA PRO A 398 25.94 -34.28 0.47
C PRO A 398 26.10 -35.79 0.70
N SER A 399 26.61 -36.16 1.88
CA SER A 399 26.58 -37.54 2.41
C SER A 399 25.58 -37.65 3.55
N SER A 400 24.44 -38.30 3.31
CA SER A 400 23.85 -39.23 4.29
C SER A 400 22.77 -40.09 3.62
N GLY A 401 22.96 -41.40 3.67
CA GLY A 401 22.18 -42.38 2.92
C GLY A 401 20.84 -42.76 3.53
N TYR A 402 19.88 -43.02 2.65
CA TYR A 402 18.76 -43.93 2.90
C TYR A 402 18.87 -45.13 1.95
N LYS A 403 18.96 -46.33 2.55
CA LYS A 403 19.13 -47.62 1.85
C LYS A 403 17.82 -48.05 1.18
N ALA A 404 17.83 -48.19 -0.14
CA ALA A 404 16.85 -48.99 -0.88
C ALA A 404 17.55 -50.15 -1.61
N LYS A 405 17.23 -51.39 -1.21
CA LYS A 405 17.75 -52.64 -1.78
C LYS A 405 17.22 -52.81 -3.21
N LYS A 406 18.10 -52.87 -4.22
CA LYS A 406 17.78 -53.38 -5.57
C LYS A 406 18.17 -54.86 -5.68
N SER A 407 17.17 -55.68 -6.01
CA SER A 407 17.26 -57.10 -6.36
C SER A 407 17.94 -57.30 -7.73
N LYS A 408 19.01 -58.10 -7.79
CA LYS A 408 19.67 -58.50 -9.04
C LYS A 408 18.93 -59.69 -9.67
N LYS A 409 18.37 -59.49 -10.87
CA LYS A 409 17.84 -60.56 -11.74
C LYS A 409 18.95 -61.01 -12.71
N LYS A 410 19.48 -62.23 -12.50
CA LYS A 410 20.45 -62.90 -13.39
C LYS A 410 19.74 -63.40 -14.65
N LYS A 411 20.31 -63.14 -15.84
CA LYS A 411 20.05 -63.89 -17.09
C LYS A 411 21.20 -64.88 -17.29
N GLY A 412 20.85 -66.14 -17.54
CA GLY A 412 21.77 -67.28 -17.54
C GLY A 412 22.36 -67.65 -18.90
N GLY A 413 23.32 -68.59 -18.86
CA GLY A 413 23.94 -69.26 -19.99
C GLY A 413 24.42 -70.68 -19.63
N LYS A 414 23.51 -71.64 -19.79
CA LYS A 414 23.60 -73.10 -20.10
C LYS A 414 24.95 -73.87 -20.12
N LYS A 415 24.96 -75.03 -19.41
CA LYS A 415 25.21 -76.45 -19.82
C LYS A 415 25.99 -77.21 -18.73
N LYS A 416 25.90 -78.52 -18.47
CA LYS A 416 24.94 -79.63 -18.66
C LYS A 416 25.60 -80.85 -17.98
N ARG A 417 24.80 -81.75 -17.39
CA ARG A 417 25.05 -83.20 -17.13
C ARG A 417 26.12 -83.62 -16.12
N LYS A 418 25.71 -84.30 -15.05
CA LYS A 418 25.51 -85.76 -15.05
C LYS A 418 24.34 -86.11 -14.15
#